data_AF-A0A9D8VMB9-F1
#
_entry.id   AF-A0A9D8VMB9-F1
#
_cell.length_a   1.000
_cell.length_b   1.000
_cell.length_c   1.000
_cell.angle_alpha   90.00
_cell.angle_beta   90.00
_cell.angle_gamma   90.00
#
_symmetry.space_group_name_H-M   'P 1'
#
loop_
_entity.id
_entity.type
_entity.pdbx_description
1 polymer ?
#
loop_
_entity_poly.entity_id
_entity_poly.type
_entity_poly.pdbx_seq_one_letter_code
_entity_poly.pdbx_strand_id
1 'polypeptide(L)'
;MKSITKILNDRDKILFEKALKFYFYTRQQDVRKLNSQLQQRFSYAGQVAYSLIVTYIREGNLKLEYMDFLNEELKTMRGLDSEFLEPLMIKPHEIDEIEFSQEISIKVFDEDNDTDIRIIYSPDQSVAKLEPMN
;
A
#
# COMPACT_ATOMS: atom_id res chain seq x y z
N MET A 1 15.12 -7.74 -14.76
CA MET A 1 15.11 -6.31 -14.38
C MET A 1 16.33 -6.01 -13.49
N LYS A 2 16.83 -4.76 -13.38
CA LYS A 2 17.87 -4.40 -12.39
C LYS A 2 17.22 -3.88 -11.11
N SER A 3 17.86 -4.04 -9.96
CA SER A 3 17.38 -3.45 -8.71
C SER A 3 17.35 -1.92 -8.80
N ILE A 4 16.26 -1.32 -8.32
CA ILE A 4 16.08 0.14 -8.24
C ILE A 4 16.09 0.53 -6.76
N THR A 5 16.79 1.61 -6.43
CA THR A 5 16.85 2.15 -5.05
C THR A 5 16.46 3.62 -5.07
N LYS A 6 15.62 4.03 -4.11
CA LYS A 6 15.25 5.41 -3.86
C LYS A 6 15.48 5.80 -2.41
N ILE A 7 16.02 7.00 -2.24
CA ILE A 7 16.18 7.68 -0.95
C ILE A 7 15.04 8.68 -0.86
N LEU A 8 14.25 8.58 0.19
CA LEU A 8 13.08 9.42 0.45
C LEU A 8 13.51 10.65 1.24
N ASN A 9 13.10 11.84 0.80
CA ASN A 9 13.08 13.01 1.69
C ASN A 9 11.91 12.88 2.69
N ASP A 10 11.84 13.75 3.70
CA ASP A 10 10.82 13.68 4.75
C ASP A 10 9.39 13.68 4.21
N ARG A 11 9.10 14.53 3.21
CA ARG A 11 7.77 14.61 2.59
C ARG A 11 7.42 13.31 1.87
N ASP A 12 8.33 12.83 1.03
CA ASP A 12 8.10 11.63 0.24
C ASP A 12 8.06 10.38 1.14
N LYS A 13 8.81 10.36 2.25
CA LYS A 13 8.73 9.33 3.27
C LYS A 13 7.32 9.23 3.84
N ILE A 14 6.75 10.34 4.30
CA ILE A 14 5.38 10.37 4.85
C ILE A 14 4.36 9.84 3.84
N LEU A 15 4.47 10.27 2.59
CA LEU A 15 3.52 9.87 1.54
C LEU A 15 3.71 8.40 1.12
N PHE A 16 4.95 7.94 1.03
CA PHE A 16 5.29 6.55 0.73
C PHE A 16 4.80 5.61 1.85
N GLU A 17 5.01 6.00 3.11
CA GLU A 17 4.48 5.25 4.26
C GLU A 17 2.96 5.20 4.23
N LYS A 18 2.26 6.29 3.88
CA LYS A 18 0.80 6.24 3.70
C LYS A 18 0.38 5.20 2.67
N ALA A 19 1.04 5.17 1.50
CA ALA A 19 0.77 4.17 0.47
C ALA A 19 1.01 2.74 0.99
N LEU A 20 2.10 2.52 1.74
CA LEU A 20 2.38 1.24 2.38
C LEU A 20 1.31 0.87 3.40
N LYS A 21 0.91 1.76 4.29
CA LYS A 21 -0.13 1.50 5.31
C LYS A 21 -1.44 1.08 4.64
N PHE A 22 -1.84 1.75 3.56
CA PHE A 22 -3.00 1.32 2.75
C PHE A 22 -2.82 -0.05 2.12
N TYR A 23 -1.66 -0.31 1.54
CA TYR A 23 -1.37 -1.62 0.96
C TYR A 23 -1.45 -2.72 2.03
N PHE A 24 -0.87 -2.52 3.21
CA PHE A 24 -0.99 -3.44 4.34
C PHE A 24 -2.43 -3.61 4.81
N TYR A 25 -3.14 -2.49 5.01
CA TYR A 25 -4.53 -2.49 5.41
C TYR A 25 -5.40 -3.33 4.46
N THR A 26 -5.18 -3.20 3.14
CA THR A 26 -5.97 -3.94 2.15
C THR A 26 -5.59 -5.41 2.06
N ARG A 27 -4.31 -5.75 2.26
CA ARG A 27 -3.80 -7.13 2.15
C ARG A 27 -3.97 -7.96 3.41
N GLN A 28 -4.03 -7.34 4.58
CA GLN A 28 -4.16 -8.07 5.83
C GLN A 28 -5.60 -8.51 6.12
N GLN A 29 -6.63 -7.95 5.49
CA GLN A 29 -8.00 -8.40 5.75
C GLN A 29 -8.26 -9.82 5.23
N ASP A 30 -9.09 -10.57 5.95
CA ASP A 30 -9.68 -11.80 5.42
C ASP A 30 -10.82 -11.46 4.47
N VAL A 31 -10.47 -11.13 3.22
CA VAL A 31 -11.41 -10.66 2.19
C VAL A 31 -12.61 -11.59 1.98
N ARG A 32 -12.46 -12.90 2.25
CA ARG A 32 -13.52 -13.91 2.13
C ARG A 32 -14.68 -13.69 3.09
N LYS A 33 -14.45 -12.99 4.21
CA LYS A 33 -15.46 -12.65 5.21
C LYS A 33 -16.17 -11.32 4.91
N LEU A 34 -15.67 -10.57 3.93
CA LEU A 34 -16.25 -9.29 3.54
C LEU A 34 -17.40 -9.52 2.55
N ASN A 35 -18.35 -8.60 2.51
CA ASN A 35 -19.33 -8.59 1.42
C ASN A 35 -18.67 -8.27 0.06
N SER A 36 -19.35 -8.56 -1.04
CA SER A 36 -18.82 -8.38 -2.40
C SER A 36 -18.38 -6.95 -2.71
N GLN A 37 -19.11 -5.96 -2.21
CA GLN A 37 -18.78 -4.55 -2.41
C GLN A 37 -17.44 -4.19 -1.73
N LEU A 38 -17.24 -4.63 -0.48
CA LEU A 38 -16.00 -4.44 0.24
C LEU A 38 -14.85 -5.23 -0.39
N GLN A 39 -15.07 -6.46 -0.83
CA GLN A 39 -14.04 -7.25 -1.52
C GLN A 39 -13.50 -6.50 -2.75
N GLN A 40 -14.39 -5.95 -3.59
CA GLN A 40 -14.00 -5.19 -4.77
C GLN A 40 -13.24 -3.91 -4.41
N ARG A 41 -13.73 -3.17 -3.42
CA ARG A 41 -13.09 -1.96 -2.90
C ARG A 41 -11.68 -2.23 -2.40
N PHE A 42 -11.51 -3.25 -1.57
CA PHE A 42 -10.20 -3.66 -1.04
C PHE A 42 -9.23 -4.12 -2.13
N SER A 43 -9.72 -4.91 -3.10
CA SER A 43 -8.92 -5.34 -4.23
C SER A 43 -8.39 -4.15 -5.03
N TYR A 44 -9.29 -3.25 -5.42
CA TYR A 44 -8.93 -2.08 -6.24
C TYR A 44 -8.05 -1.09 -5.48
N ALA A 45 -8.40 -0.76 -4.23
CA ALA A 45 -7.58 0.11 -3.39
C ALA A 45 -6.17 -0.47 -3.16
N GLY A 46 -6.06 -1.79 -2.96
CA GLY A 46 -4.78 -2.47 -2.83
C GLY A 46 -3.95 -2.41 -4.10
N GLN A 47 -4.57 -2.49 -5.28
CA GLN A 47 -3.91 -2.29 -6.57
C GLN A 47 -3.42 -0.85 -6.73
N VAL A 48 -4.24 0.16 -6.43
CA VAL A 48 -3.85 1.57 -6.53
C VAL A 48 -2.69 1.89 -5.57
N ALA A 49 -2.74 1.38 -4.33
CA ALA A 49 -1.65 1.54 -3.37
C ALA A 49 -0.34 0.89 -3.88
N TYR A 50 -0.43 -0.33 -4.44
CA TYR A 50 0.71 -0.99 -5.08
C TYR A 50 1.27 -0.17 -6.25
N SER A 51 0.42 0.28 -7.18
CA SER A 51 0.83 1.08 -8.32
C SER A 51 1.52 2.36 -7.88
N LEU A 52 1.02 3.03 -6.84
CA LEU A 52 1.66 4.22 -6.29
C LEU A 52 3.05 3.93 -5.72
N ILE A 53 3.21 2.85 -4.95
CA ILE A 53 4.51 2.42 -4.39
C ILE A 53 5.51 2.14 -5.51
N VAL A 54 5.13 1.33 -6.49
CA VAL A 54 6.01 0.92 -7.59
C VAL A 54 6.35 2.09 -8.50
N THR A 55 5.36 2.91 -8.87
CA THR A 55 5.56 4.12 -9.68
C THR A 55 6.52 5.07 -8.99
N TYR A 56 6.37 5.26 -7.67
CA TYR A 56 7.28 6.10 -6.92
C TYR A 56 8.72 5.57 -6.97
N ILE A 57 8.94 4.27 -6.73
CA ILE A 57 10.30 3.71 -6.75
C ILE A 57 10.92 3.81 -8.16
N ARG A 58 10.14 3.52 -9.21
CA ARG A 58 10.59 3.54 -10.60
C ARG A 58 10.85 4.95 -11.13
N GLU A 59 9.89 5.85 -10.96
CA GLU A 59 9.88 7.17 -11.59
C GLU A 59 10.37 8.28 -10.65
N GLY A 60 10.34 8.05 -9.33
CA GLY A 60 10.61 9.09 -8.33
C GLY A 60 9.48 10.11 -8.17
N ASN A 61 8.31 9.84 -8.73
CA ASN A 61 7.16 10.75 -8.70
C ASN A 61 5.94 10.09 -8.03
N LEU A 62 5.34 10.78 -7.07
CA LEU A 62 4.07 10.39 -6.48
C LEU A 62 2.93 10.94 -7.34
N LYS A 63 2.10 10.04 -7.88
CA LYS A 63 0.88 10.43 -8.60
C LYS A 63 -0.14 10.92 -7.57
N LEU A 64 -0.34 12.24 -7.49
CA LEU A 64 -1.29 12.86 -6.55
C LEU A 64 -2.70 12.29 -6.72
N GLU A 65 -3.11 11.98 -7.95
CA GLU A 65 -4.41 11.35 -8.25
C GLU A 65 -4.62 10.03 -7.51
N TYR A 66 -3.56 9.22 -7.36
CA TYR A 66 -3.65 7.96 -6.62
C TYR A 66 -3.74 8.20 -5.12
N MET A 67 -3.04 9.20 -4.59
CA MET A 67 -3.16 9.60 -3.18
C MET A 67 -4.56 10.12 -2.87
N ASP A 68 -5.12 10.97 -3.75
CA ASP A 68 -6.46 11.52 -3.60
C ASP A 68 -7.51 10.42 -3.63
N PHE A 69 -7.37 9.47 -4.56
CA PHE A 69 -8.20 8.28 -4.60
C PHE A 69 -8.16 7.49 -3.29
N LEU A 70 -6.97 7.18 -2.76
CA LEU A 70 -6.82 6.42 -1.53
C LEU A 70 -7.44 7.17 -0.33
N ASN A 71 -7.25 8.49 -0.26
CA ASN A 71 -7.83 9.32 0.81
C ASN A 71 -9.36 9.31 0.78
N GLU A 72 -9.98 9.48 -0.40
CA GLU A 72 -11.43 9.42 -0.54
C GLU A 72 -11.97 8.01 -0.27
N GLU A 73 -11.23 6.98 -0.66
CA GLU A 73 -11.58 5.59 -0.38
C GLU A 73 -11.61 5.33 1.14
N LEU A 74 -10.60 5.81 1.87
CA LEU A 74 -10.56 5.69 3.32
C LEU A 74 -11.63 6.51 4.03
N LYS A 75 -11.90 7.72 3.56
CA LYS A 75 -13.01 8.54 4.06
C LYS A 75 -14.34 7.83 3.87
N THR A 76 -14.54 7.20 2.71
CA THR A 76 -15.74 6.39 2.45
C THR A 76 -15.82 5.21 3.40
N MET A 77 -14.72 4.48 3.59
CA MET A 77 -14.65 3.34 4.53
C MET A 77 -14.94 3.75 5.98
N ARG A 78 -14.47 4.93 6.41
CA ARG A 78 -14.75 5.50 7.75
C ARG A 78 -16.22 5.89 7.94
N GLY A 79 -16.96 6.14 6.85
CA GLY A 79 -18.36 6.50 6.86
C GLY A 79 -19.33 5.32 6.77
N LEU A 80 -18.84 4.08 6.65
CA LEU A 80 -19.69 2.89 6.60
C LEU A 80 -20.26 2.56 7.98
N ASP A 81 -21.43 1.91 7.99
CA ASP A 81 -22.04 1.44 9.23
C ASP A 81 -21.16 0.38 9.91
N SER A 82 -21.22 0.36 11.24
CA SER A 82 -20.39 -0.53 12.07
C SER A 82 -20.48 -2.02 11.69
N GLU A 83 -21.65 -2.49 11.26
CA GLU A 83 -21.88 -3.87 10.80
C GLU A 83 -20.99 -4.25 9.61
N PHE A 84 -20.75 -3.33 8.68
CA PHE A 84 -19.85 -3.55 7.55
C PHE A 84 -18.37 -3.60 7.97
N LEU A 85 -18.05 -2.95 9.08
CA LEU A 85 -16.69 -2.86 9.59
C LEU A 85 -16.36 -4.00 10.55
N GLU A 86 -17.34 -4.66 11.18
CA GLU A 86 -17.12 -5.76 12.14
C GLU A 86 -16.14 -6.83 11.64
N PRO A 87 -16.23 -7.33 10.40
CA PRO A 87 -15.35 -8.39 9.93
C PRO A 87 -13.90 -7.96 9.70
N LEU A 88 -13.61 -6.65 9.69
CA LEU A 88 -12.27 -6.13 9.46
C LEU A 88 -11.39 -6.34 10.70
N MET A 89 -10.19 -6.86 10.49
CA MET A 89 -9.19 -7.02 11.56
C MET A 89 -8.53 -5.69 11.93
N ILE A 90 -8.30 -4.84 10.93
CA ILE A 90 -7.85 -3.45 11.09
C ILE A 90 -9.02 -2.58 10.64
N LYS A 91 -9.50 -1.68 11.49
CA LYS A 91 -10.56 -0.73 11.17
C LYS A 91 -10.00 0.46 10.37
N PRO A 92 -10.83 1.15 9.57
CA PRO A 92 -10.39 2.31 8.78
C PRO A 92 -9.75 3.46 9.60
N HIS A 93 -10.10 3.62 10.88
CA HIS A 93 -9.49 4.64 11.74
C HIS A 93 -8.12 4.21 12.31
N GLU A 94 -7.84 2.90 12.34
CA GLU A 94 -6.61 2.33 12.88
C GLU A 94 -5.47 2.27 11.84
N ILE A 95 -5.75 2.57 10.56
CA ILE A 95 -4.71 2.56 9.50
C ILE A 95 -3.53 3.46 9.87
N ASP A 96 -3.80 4.63 10.44
CA ASP A 96 -2.77 5.60 10.79
C ASP A 96 -1.85 5.09 11.93
N GLU A 97 -2.34 4.14 12.74
CA GLU A 97 -1.63 3.48 13.84
C GLU A 97 -0.66 2.37 13.37
N ILE A 98 -0.72 1.98 12.09
CA ILE A 98 0.25 1.05 11.52
C ILE A 98 1.62 1.74 11.52
N GLU A 99 2.56 1.21 12.30
CA GLU A 99 3.93 1.71 12.36
C GLU A 99 4.92 0.75 11.70
N PHE A 100 5.89 1.32 11.00
CA PHE A 100 6.98 0.59 10.39
C PHE A 100 8.26 0.86 11.17
N SER A 101 8.53 0.03 12.18
CA SER A 101 9.69 0.15 13.06
C SER A 101 10.92 -0.64 12.59
N GLN A 102 10.74 -1.48 11.57
CA GLN A 102 11.80 -2.32 11.02
C GLN A 102 11.67 -2.40 9.50
N GLU A 103 12.71 -2.93 8.86
CA GLU A 103 12.68 -3.19 7.42
C GLU A 103 11.49 -4.09 7.04
N ILE A 104 10.82 -3.70 5.99
CA ILE A 104 9.69 -4.41 5.40
C ILE A 104 10.15 -5.02 4.08
N SER A 105 9.77 -6.28 3.83
CA SER A 105 9.97 -6.94 2.54
C SER A 105 8.64 -7.53 2.06
N ILE A 106 8.14 -7.01 0.93
CA ILE A 106 6.89 -7.42 0.30
C ILE A 106 7.22 -8.13 -1.01
N LYS A 107 6.73 -9.36 -1.17
CA LYS A 107 6.79 -10.09 -2.45
C LYS A 107 5.54 -9.76 -3.26
N VAL A 108 5.72 -9.42 -4.53
CA VAL A 108 4.64 -9.04 -5.42
C VAL A 108 4.93 -9.56 -6.82
N PHE A 109 3.90 -10.01 -7.50
CA PHE A 109 3.99 -10.34 -8.91
C PHE A 109 3.74 -9.06 -9.72
N ASP A 110 4.71 -8.68 -10.54
CA ASP A 110 4.62 -7.51 -11.40
C ASP A 110 4.05 -7.89 -12.76
N GLU A 111 2.74 -7.71 -12.92
CA GLU A 111 2.01 -8.08 -14.14
C GLU A 111 2.53 -7.36 -15.39
N ASP A 112 3.06 -6.14 -15.25
CA ASP A 112 3.60 -5.37 -16.38
C ASP A 112 4.85 -6.02 -17.00
N ASN A 113 5.63 -6.73 -16.19
CA ASN A 113 6.90 -7.35 -16.59
C ASN A 113 6.90 -8.88 -16.44
N ASP A 114 5.76 -9.48 -16.13
CA ASP A 114 5.56 -10.94 -15.94
C ASP A 114 6.63 -11.56 -15.02
N THR A 115 6.92 -10.90 -13.90
CA THR A 115 8.05 -11.27 -13.04
C THR A 115 7.77 -11.04 -11.56
N ASP A 116 8.27 -11.93 -10.71
CA ASP A 116 8.25 -11.72 -9.27
C ASP A 116 9.25 -10.63 -8.87
N ILE A 117 8.78 -9.69 -8.05
CA ILE A 117 9.59 -8.61 -7.51
C ILE A 117 9.45 -8.56 -5.99
N ARG A 118 10.45 -7.96 -5.36
CA ARG A 118 10.48 -7.64 -3.94
C ARG A 118 10.54 -6.13 -3.76
N ILE A 119 9.58 -5.59 -3.05
CA ILE A 119 9.62 -4.22 -2.53
C ILE A 119 10.22 -4.27 -1.14
N ILE A 120 11.30 -3.53 -0.92
CA ILE A 120 11.96 -3.40 0.39
C ILE A 120 11.83 -1.97 0.85
N TYR A 121 11.42 -1.75 2.10
CA TYR A 121 11.38 -0.44 2.71
C TYR A 121 12.11 -0.45 4.05
N SER A 122 13.10 0.41 4.21
CA SER A 122 13.89 0.57 5.43
C SER A 122 13.56 1.95 6.04
N PRO A 123 12.66 2.01 7.05
CA PRO A 123 12.14 3.28 7.60
C PRO A 123 13.23 4.19 8.17
N ASP A 124 14.18 3.62 8.92
CA ASP A 124 15.27 4.35 9.59
C ASP A 124 16.27 4.96 8.60
N GLN A 125 16.42 4.33 7.43
CA GLN A 125 17.32 4.80 6.39
C GLN A 125 16.60 5.70 5.38
N SER A 126 15.27 5.80 5.46
CA SER A 126 14.43 6.43 4.44
C SER A 126 14.72 5.86 3.03
N VAL A 127 14.89 4.54 2.93
CA VAL A 127 15.24 3.87 1.66
C VAL A 127 14.12 2.93 1.23
N ALA A 128 13.74 3.02 -0.04
CA ALA A 128 12.86 2.06 -0.72
C ALA A 128 13.59 1.40 -1.89
N LYS A 129 13.41 0.09 -2.07
CA LYS A 129 14.03 -0.69 -3.15
C LYS A 129 13.00 -1.54 -3.85
N LEU A 130 13.27 -1.80 -5.12
CA LEU A 130 12.57 -2.78 -5.93
C LEU A 130 13.59 -3.72 -6.54
N GLU A 131 13.52 -5.00 -6.18
CA GLU A 131 14.48 -6.03 -6.57
C GLU A 131 13.76 -7.14 -7.35
N PRO A 132 14.31 -7.63 -8.48
CA PRO A 132 13.77 -8.83 -9.12
C PRO A 132 13.97 -10.05 -8.21
N MET A 133 13.04 -10.99 -8.27
CA MET A 133 13.20 -12.31 -7.68
C MET A 133 13.57 -13.31 -8.77
N ASN A 134 14.61 -14.10 -8.53
CA ASN A 134 15.06 -15.18 -9.42
C ASN A 134 14.30 -16.48 -9.15
#